data_AF-A9BAA6-F1
#
_entry.id   AF-A9BAA6-F1
#
_cell.length_a   1.000
_cell.length_b   1.000
_cell.length_c   1.000
_cell.angle_alpha   90.00
_cell.angle_beta   90.00
_cell.angle_gamma   90.00
#
_symmetry.space_group_name_H-M   'P 1'
#
loop_
_entity.id
_entity.type
_entity.pdbx_description
1 polymer ?
#
loop_
_entity_poly.entity_id
_entity_poly.type
_entity_poly.pdbx_seq_one_letter_code
_entity_poly.pdbx_strand_id
1 'polypeptide(L)'
;MAKRRRKLSKDYEKLISKSEREVELYIAKINDIDDDDIRTEYTIAFSAVKSKLDYIKSAYTSIGYNEDSDTLMLLYQESLKNFISEYEI
;
A
#
# COMPACT_ATOMS: atom_id res chain seq x y z
N MET A 1 31.26 10.59 6.29
CA MET A 1 30.50 9.33 6.47
C MET A 1 29.03 9.67 6.47
N ALA A 2 28.24 9.14 5.53
CA ALA A 2 26.81 9.42 5.47
C ALA A 2 26.17 8.96 6.79
N LYS A 3 25.66 9.93 7.56
CA LYS A 3 25.01 9.72 8.84
C LYS A 3 23.83 8.77 8.58
N ARG A 4 23.92 7.50 9.02
CA ARG A 4 22.80 6.54 8.93
C ARG A 4 21.59 7.20 9.61
N ARG A 5 20.66 7.74 8.82
CA ARG A 5 19.45 8.42 9.30
C ARG A 5 18.55 7.36 9.96
N ARG A 6 17.82 7.81 10.98
CA ARG A 6 17.21 6.99 12.03
C ARG A 6 16.37 5.84 11.44
N LYS A 7 16.74 4.59 11.75
CA LYS A 7 15.69 3.59 11.96
C LYS A 7 14.74 4.16 13.01
N LEU A 8 13.45 3.84 12.92
CA LEU A 8 12.39 4.14 13.89
C LEU A 8 11.69 5.49 13.73
N SER A 9 10.91 5.66 12.66
CA SER A 9 9.62 6.33 12.83
C SER A 9 8.60 5.26 13.20
N LYS A 10 8.39 5.06 14.52
CA LYS A 10 7.41 4.07 15.01
C LYS A 10 5.99 4.36 14.51
N ASP A 11 5.68 5.63 14.30
CA ASP A 11 4.37 6.03 13.78
C ASP A 11 4.23 5.69 12.30
N TYR A 12 5.30 5.86 11.52
CA TYR A 12 5.31 5.43 10.12
C TYR A 12 5.25 3.89 9.98
N GLU A 13 5.93 3.16 10.86
CA GLU A 13 5.84 1.69 10.92
C GLU A 13 4.42 1.22 11.22
N LYS A 14 3.76 1.84 12.22
CA LYS A 14 2.34 1.58 12.50
C LYS A 14 1.44 1.92 11.32
N LEU A 15 1.75 2.99 10.59
CA LEU A 15 1.01 3.37 9.39
C LEU A 15 1.15 2.31 8.30
N ILE A 16 2.36 1.83 8.01
CA ILE A 16 2.59 0.71 7.08
C ILE A 16 1.77 -0.51 7.51
N SER A 17 1.87 -0.92 8.78
CA SER A 17 1.14 -2.09 9.28
C SER A 17 -0.39 -1.93 9.23
N LYS A 18 -0.90 -0.70 9.39
CA LYS A 18 -2.33 -0.43 9.20
C LYS A 18 -2.71 -0.57 7.72
N SER A 19 -1.92 0.01 6.82
CA SER A 19 -2.11 -0.10 5.37
C SER A 19 -2.03 -1.54 4.88
N GLU A 20 -1.18 -2.38 5.46
CA GLU A 20 -1.09 -3.81 5.13
C GLU A 20 -2.40 -4.54 5.44
N ARG A 21 -2.96 -4.30 6.64
CA ARG A 21 -4.26 -4.87 7.03
C ARG A 21 -5.38 -4.38 6.13
N GLU A 22 -5.35 -3.12 5.74
CA GLU A 22 -6.33 -2.55 4.81
C GLU A 22 -6.23 -3.20 3.42
N VAL A 23 -5.02 -3.40 2.91
CA VAL A 23 -4.79 -4.15 1.67
C VAL A 23 -5.30 -5.58 1.75
N GLU A 24 -5.06 -6.29 2.86
CA GLU A 24 -5.58 -7.63 3.09
C GLU A 24 -7.12 -7.66 3.08
N LEU A 25 -7.77 -6.66 3.67
CA LEU A 25 -9.23 -6.54 3.63
C LEU A 25 -9.76 -6.34 2.20
N TYR A 26 -9.12 -5.49 1.40
CA TYR A 26 -9.52 -5.30 0.00
C TYR A 26 -9.28 -6.56 -0.85
N ILE A 27 -8.19 -7.28 -0.62
CA ILE A 27 -7.97 -8.58 -1.28
C ILE A 27 -9.09 -9.56 -0.92
N ALA A 28 -9.49 -9.62 0.36
CA ALA A 28 -10.59 -10.47 0.79
C ALA A 28 -11.91 -10.07 0.11
N LYS A 29 -12.24 -8.77 0.04
CA LYS A 29 -13.42 -8.27 -0.67
C LYS A 29 -13.42 -8.65 -2.16
N ILE A 30 -12.29 -8.50 -2.83
CA ILE A 30 -12.16 -8.87 -4.25
C ILE A 30 -12.35 -10.37 -4.42
N ASN A 31 -11.78 -11.19 -3.54
CA ASN A 31 -11.92 -12.64 -3.59
C ASN A 31 -13.35 -13.13 -3.29
N ASP A 32 -14.16 -12.32 -2.61
CA ASP A 32 -15.57 -12.59 -2.31
C ASP A 32 -16.50 -12.28 -3.51
N ILE A 33 -15.97 -11.73 -4.61
CA ILE A 33 -16.73 -11.50 -5.85
C ILE A 33 -17.00 -12.83 -6.55
N ASP A 34 -18.30 -13.14 -6.72
CA ASP A 34 -18.79 -14.37 -7.36
C ASP A 34 -18.45 -14.44 -8.86
N ASP A 35 -18.44 -13.30 -9.56
CA ASP A 35 -18.13 -13.22 -10.98
C ASP A 35 -16.62 -13.26 -11.22
N ASP A 36 -16.15 -14.33 -11.85
CA ASP A 36 -14.73 -14.59 -12.10
C ASP A 36 -14.06 -13.53 -13.00
N ASP A 37 -14.78 -12.99 -13.98
CA ASP A 37 -14.25 -11.98 -14.90
C ASP A 37 -14.09 -10.64 -14.15
N ILE A 38 -15.11 -10.24 -13.38
CA ILE A 38 -15.07 -9.05 -12.53
C ILE A 38 -13.98 -9.19 -11.46
N ARG A 39 -13.92 -10.33 -10.77
CA ARG A 39 -12.88 -10.61 -9.76
C ARG A 39 -11.48 -10.48 -10.34
N THR A 40 -11.26 -11.01 -11.56
CA THR A 40 -9.98 -10.95 -12.24
C THR A 40 -9.60 -9.51 -12.59
N GLU A 41 -10.54 -8.74 -13.13
CA GLU A 41 -10.35 -7.32 -13.42
C GLU A 41 -9.94 -6.53 -12.17
N TYR A 42 -10.69 -6.69 -11.08
CA TYR A 42 -10.44 -6.01 -9.80
C TYR A 42 -9.08 -6.41 -9.22
N THR A 43 -8.73 -7.70 -9.31
CA THR A 43 -7.43 -8.22 -8.86
C THR A 43 -6.28 -7.56 -9.62
N ILE A 44 -6.40 -7.45 -10.95
CA ILE A 44 -5.39 -6.82 -11.80
C ILE A 44 -5.25 -5.33 -11.44
N ALA A 45 -6.36 -4.61 -11.32
CA ALA A 45 -6.34 -3.20 -10.97
C ALA A 45 -5.75 -2.95 -9.56
N PHE A 46 -6.13 -3.76 -8.58
CA PHE A 46 -5.65 -3.63 -7.20
C PHE A 46 -4.17 -4.00 -7.04
N SER A 47 -3.62 -4.83 -7.94
CA SER A 47 -2.21 -5.24 -7.90
C SER A 47 -1.24 -4.05 -7.91
N ALA A 48 -1.61 -2.95 -8.59
CA ALA A 48 -0.82 -1.72 -8.63
C ALA A 48 -0.79 -1.01 -7.26
N VAL A 49 -1.92 -0.97 -6.55
CA VAL A 49 -2.03 -0.41 -5.20
C VAL A 49 -1.18 -1.23 -4.22
N LYS A 50 -1.31 -2.56 -4.26
CA LYS A 50 -0.53 -3.48 -3.43
C LYS A 50 0.97 -3.31 -3.66
N SER A 51 1.40 -3.22 -4.92
CA SER A 51 2.82 -3.09 -5.29
C SER A 51 3.45 -1.81 -4.74
N LYS A 52 2.69 -0.70 -4.69
CA LYS A 52 3.16 0.56 -4.06
C LYS A 52 3.40 0.39 -2.56
N LEU A 53 2.52 -0.31 -1.85
CA LEU A 53 2.70 -0.58 -0.43
C LEU A 53 3.89 -1.52 -0.17
N ASP A 54 4.04 -2.57 -0.98
CA ASP A 54 5.17 -3.50 -0.91
C ASP A 54 6.50 -2.75 -1.11
N TYR A 55 6.54 -1.80 -2.05
CA TYR A 55 7.68 -0.91 -2.26
C TYR A 55 7.98 -0.04 -1.03
N ILE A 56 6.96 0.62 -0.46
CA ILE A 56 7.12 1.45 0.75
C ILE A 56 7.69 0.62 1.91
N LYS A 57 7.16 -0.58 2.14
CA LYS A 57 7.64 -1.48 3.19
C LYS A 57 9.10 -1.88 2.96
N SER A 58 9.46 -2.22 1.73
CA SER A 58 10.83 -2.56 1.35
C SER A 58 11.79 -1.38 1.55
N ALA A 59 11.40 -0.19 1.10
CA ALA A 59 12.16 1.05 1.29
C ALA A 59 12.37 1.38 2.77
N TYR A 60 11.31 1.28 3.59
CA TYR A 60 11.39 1.50 5.03
C TYR A 60 12.30 0.46 5.72
N THR A 61 12.23 -0.81 5.31
CA THR A 61 13.06 -1.88 5.89
C THR A 61 14.55 -1.69 5.55
N SER A 62 14.84 -1.26 4.32
CA SER A 62 16.21 -1.12 3.79
C SER A 62 16.89 0.20 4.18
N ILE A 63 16.18 1.32 4.02
CA ILE A 63 16.73 2.68 4.16
C ILE A 63 16.24 3.35 5.47
N GLY A 64 15.07 2.92 5.98
CA GLY A 64 14.39 3.60 7.07
C GLY A 64 13.52 4.76 6.57
N TYR A 65 12.96 5.52 7.51
CA TYR A 65 12.18 6.71 7.19
C TYR A 65 13.09 7.84 6.67
N ASN A 66 12.73 8.41 5.53
CA ASN A 66 13.50 9.41 4.80
C ASN A 66 12.58 10.50 4.20
N GLU A 67 13.17 11.45 3.47
CA GLU A 67 12.44 12.57 2.84
C GLU A 67 11.40 12.15 1.80
N ASP A 68 11.58 10.98 1.18
CA ASP A 68 10.64 10.45 0.18
C ASP A 68 9.47 9.67 0.82
N SER A 69 9.59 9.29 2.09
CA SER A 69 8.64 8.38 2.75
C SER A 69 7.21 8.92 2.73
N ASP A 70 7.01 10.18 3.10
CA ASP A 70 5.68 10.79 3.10
C ASP A 70 5.10 10.90 1.69
N THR A 71 5.93 11.28 0.70
CA THR A 71 5.54 11.35 -0.70
C THR A 71 5.09 9.99 -1.22
N LEU A 72 5.86 8.93 -0.93
CA LEU A 72 5.49 7.56 -1.34
C LEU A 72 4.17 7.12 -0.70
N MET A 73 3.98 7.42 0.59
CA MET A 73 2.74 7.10 1.30
C MET A 73 1.53 7.85 0.71
N LEU A 74 1.68 9.14 0.37
CA LEU A 74 0.63 9.91 -0.30
C LEU A 74 0.27 9.31 -1.66
N LEU A 75 1.26 8.94 -2.47
CA LEU A 75 1.03 8.30 -3.77
C LEU A 75 0.31 6.95 -3.65
N TYR A 76 0.61 6.17 -2.60
CA TYR A 76 -0.13 4.95 -2.27
C TYR A 76 -1.58 5.26 -1.88
N GLN A 77 -1.81 6.23 -0.99
CA GLN A 77 -3.13 6.62 -0.52
C GLN A 77 -4.01 7.16 -1.65
N GLU A 78 -3.46 7.98 -2.54
CA GLU A 78 -4.15 8.45 -3.74
C GLU A 78 -4.50 7.29 -4.67
N SER A 79 -3.58 6.34 -4.87
CA SER A 79 -3.85 5.14 -5.67
C SER A 79 -4.98 4.30 -5.09
N LEU A 80 -4.98 4.11 -3.77
CA LEU A 80 -6.02 3.36 -3.07
C LEU A 80 -7.36 4.07 -3.17
N LYS A 81 -7.39 5.39 -2.96
CA LYS A 81 -8.59 6.21 -3.10
C LYS A 81 -9.17 6.15 -4.52
N ASN A 82 -8.31 6.22 -5.54
CA ASN A 82 -8.75 6.13 -6.93
C ASN A 82 -9.35 4.75 -7.22
N PHE A 83 -8.71 3.67 -6.76
CA PHE A 83 -9.25 2.32 -6.88
C PHE A 83 -10.63 2.20 -6.21
N ILE A 84 -10.76 2.64 -4.96
CA ILE A 84 -12.05 2.63 -4.22
C ILE A 84 -13.13 3.41 -4.98
N SER A 85 -12.77 4.56 -5.55
CA SER A 85 -13.71 5.41 -6.28
C SER A 85 -14.13 4.82 -7.63
N GLU A 86 -13.23 4.12 -8.31
CA GLU A 86 -13.47 3.53 -9.64
C GLU A 86 -14.30 2.24 -9.53
N TYR A 87 -14.05 1.46 -8.49
CA TYR A 87 -14.64 0.14 -8.28
C TYR A 87 -15.73 0.11 -7.20
N GLU A 88 -16.10 1.27 -6.64
CA GLU A 88 -17.17 1.46 -5.64
C GLU A 88 -17.08 0.52 -4.41
N ILE A 89 -15.86 0.25 -3.91
CA ILE A 89 -15.56 -0.80 -2.89
C ILE A 89 -15.06 -0.31 -1.53
#